data_AF-A0A655P0T6-F1
#
_entry.id   AF-A0A655P0T6-F1
#
_cell.length_a   1.000
_cell.length_b   1.000
_cell.length_c   1.000
_cell.angle_alpha   90.00
_cell.angle_beta   90.00
_cell.angle_gamma   90.00
#
_symmetry.space_group_name_H-M   'P 1'
#
loop_
_entity.id
_entity.type
_entity.pdbx_description
1 polymer ?
#
loop_
_entity_poly.entity_id
_entity_poly.type
_entity_poly.pdbx_seq_one_letter_code
_entity_poly.pdbx_strand_id
1 'polypeptide(L)'
;MGTFVTCGAVMWLIGAPIASSMLWLNQFLASMADSGKVVLGAVLGAMTAFDMGGPINKVATLFAQTQVNTQPWLMGGVGIAICTPPLGMALATLLSPSKFKRDEREAGKAAGIMGMIGISEGAIPFAAADPARVLPAIIAGGIVGNVIGFLFQVLNHAPWGGWIVLPVVDGKLGYILGTIAGALATALIAIALKKTVHEQDNEQGQSLAFSSVIGEGQADILAVTSCPSGVAHTFLAAKSLEKAACLAGVKIKVETQGANGIINRITAKDVQRAKLVIFAHDVAIKEPERFKHIKVIDVTTKDAILNAAALVQIKR
;
A
#
# COMPACT_ATOMS: atom_id res chain seq x y z
N MET A 1 14.54 29.90 15.51
CA MET A 1 14.45 29.35 16.88
C MET A 1 13.65 28.06 16.94
N GLY A 2 12.38 28.04 16.50
CA GLY A 2 11.57 26.80 16.47
C GLY A 2 12.26 25.62 15.78
N THR A 3 12.77 25.80 14.55
CA THR A 3 13.52 24.76 13.81
C THR A 3 14.80 24.31 14.52
N PHE A 4 15.48 25.21 15.23
CA PHE A 4 16.70 24.86 15.96
C PHE A 4 16.39 24.02 17.20
N VAL A 5 15.31 24.36 17.91
CA VAL A 5 14.83 23.59 19.08
C VAL A 5 14.28 22.24 18.64
N THR A 6 13.50 22.17 17.56
CA THR A 6 12.98 20.88 17.06
C THR A 6 14.08 20.00 16.49
N CYS A 7 15.02 20.54 15.70
CA CYS A 7 16.18 19.78 15.22
C CYS A 7 17.07 19.33 16.38
N GLY A 8 17.35 20.21 17.36
CA GLY A 8 18.12 19.86 18.55
C GLY A 8 17.46 18.74 19.37
N ALA A 9 16.14 18.82 19.59
CA ALA A 9 15.37 17.78 20.28
C ALA A 9 15.38 16.46 19.50
N VAL A 10 15.16 16.47 18.19
CA VAL A 10 15.20 15.24 17.38
C VAL A 10 16.60 14.64 17.36
N MET A 11 17.65 15.45 17.19
CA MET A 11 19.03 14.97 17.13
C MET A 11 19.51 14.38 18.46
N TRP A 12 19.25 15.05 19.58
CA TRP A 12 19.83 14.66 20.87
C TRP A 12 18.91 13.76 21.70
N LEU A 13 17.60 13.95 21.63
CA LEU A 13 16.65 13.16 22.42
C LEU A 13 16.29 11.83 21.74
N ILE A 14 16.16 11.84 20.42
CA ILE A 14 15.76 10.66 19.63
C ILE A 14 16.97 10.05 18.91
N GLY A 15 17.83 10.89 18.33
CA GLY A 15 18.99 10.44 17.55
C GLY A 15 20.05 9.70 18.36
N ALA A 16 20.43 10.20 19.55
CA ALA A 16 21.48 9.56 20.36
C ALA A 16 21.10 8.14 20.86
N PRO A 17 19.87 7.87 21.35
CA PRO A 17 19.42 6.52 21.67
C PRO A 17 19.39 5.57 20.45
N ILE A 18 18.97 6.07 19.28
CA ILE A 18 18.96 5.27 18.04
C ILE A 18 20.39 4.94 17.63
N ALA A 19 21.29 5.93 17.61
CA ALA A 19 22.68 5.74 17.20
C ALA A 19 23.41 4.74 18.11
N SER A 20 23.23 4.85 19.44
CA SER A 20 23.81 3.89 20.39
C SER A 20 23.25 2.47 20.21
N SER A 21 21.94 2.34 19.97
CA SER A 21 21.32 1.04 19.67
C SER A 21 21.86 0.43 18.36
N MET A 22 22.05 1.25 17.32
CA MET A 22 22.63 0.80 16.05
C MET A 22 24.10 0.40 16.20
N LEU A 23 24.89 1.13 17.00
CA LEU A 23 26.27 0.77 17.30
C LEU A 23 26.34 -0.58 18.04
N TRP A 24 25.46 -0.78 19.01
CA TRP A 24 25.34 -2.04 19.73
C TRP A 24 25.00 -3.21 18.80
N LEU A 25 24.01 -3.04 17.90
CA LEU A 25 23.67 -4.05 16.90
C LEU A 25 24.84 -4.37 15.97
N ASN A 26 25.60 -3.36 15.53
CA ASN A 26 26.81 -3.57 14.71
C ASN A 26 27.90 -4.33 15.47
N GLN A 27 28.15 -3.99 16.73
CA GLN A 27 29.12 -4.70 17.58
C GLN A 27 28.68 -6.15 17.83
N PHE A 28 27.38 -6.37 18.04
CA PHE A 28 26.81 -7.70 18.16
C PHE A 28 27.05 -8.53 16.89
N LEU A 29 26.76 -8.00 15.70
CA LEU A 29 27.04 -8.69 14.43
C LEU A 29 28.54 -8.96 14.23
N ALA A 30 29.41 -8.01 14.58
CA ALA A 30 30.85 -8.20 14.50
C ALA A 30 31.35 -9.31 15.45
N SER A 31 30.76 -9.42 16.65
CA SER A 31 31.07 -10.50 17.58
C SER A 31 30.66 -11.89 17.08
N MET A 32 29.74 -11.94 16.11
CA MET A 32 29.27 -13.16 15.47
C MET A 32 30.05 -13.52 14.19
N ALA A 33 31.10 -12.78 13.83
CA ALA A 33 31.88 -13.04 12.61
C ALA A 33 32.47 -14.46 12.57
N ASP A 34 32.90 -14.99 13.72
CA ASP A 34 33.41 -16.35 13.87
C ASP A 34 32.32 -17.39 14.20
N SER A 35 31.04 -16.98 14.23
CA SER A 35 29.93 -17.92 14.40
C SER A 35 29.69 -18.73 13.13
N GLY A 36 29.03 -19.89 13.26
CA GLY A 36 28.69 -20.72 12.10
C GLY A 36 27.80 -19.97 11.10
N LYS A 37 28.05 -20.18 9.79
CA LYS A 37 27.32 -19.51 8.68
C LYS A 37 25.79 -19.59 8.80
N VAL A 38 25.26 -20.69 9.33
CA VAL A 38 23.81 -20.84 9.54
C VAL A 38 23.27 -19.86 10.59
N VAL A 39 23.99 -19.69 11.71
CA VAL A 39 23.55 -18.82 12.81
C VAL A 39 23.63 -17.36 12.40
N LEU A 40 24.77 -16.95 11.84
CA LEU A 40 24.94 -15.59 11.32
C LEU A 40 23.95 -15.29 10.19
N GLY A 41 23.75 -16.25 9.28
CA GLY A 41 22.78 -16.14 8.20
C GLY A 41 21.34 -15.98 8.71
N ALA A 42 20.95 -16.72 9.75
CA ALA A 42 19.63 -16.55 10.34
C ALA A 42 19.44 -15.17 10.96
N VAL A 43 20.40 -14.70 11.75
CA VAL A 43 20.32 -13.38 12.39
C VAL A 43 20.28 -12.25 11.36
N LEU A 44 21.22 -12.25 10.40
CA LEU A 44 21.24 -11.22 9.35
C LEU A 44 20.00 -11.27 8.46
N GLY A 45 19.48 -12.47 8.15
CA GLY A 45 18.28 -12.63 7.35
C GLY A 45 17.05 -12.09 8.06
N ALA A 46 16.92 -12.39 9.35
CA ALA A 46 15.85 -11.88 10.21
C ALA A 46 15.90 -10.35 10.32
N MET A 47 17.07 -9.79 10.64
CA MET A 47 17.24 -8.34 10.78
C MET A 47 16.96 -7.60 9.47
N THR A 48 17.42 -8.15 8.33
CA THR A 48 17.17 -7.55 7.01
C THR A 48 15.68 -7.52 6.69
N ALA A 49 14.92 -8.55 7.03
CA ALA A 49 13.49 -8.60 6.71
C ALA A 49 12.59 -7.89 7.73
N PHE A 50 13.07 -7.57 8.94
CA PHE A 50 12.25 -7.19 10.08
C PHE A 50 11.39 -5.93 9.88
N ASP A 51 11.98 -4.84 9.40
CA ASP A 51 11.33 -3.52 9.31
C ASP A 51 11.39 -2.89 7.90
N MET A 52 11.66 -3.70 6.86
CA MET A 52 11.52 -3.35 5.44
C MET A 52 12.16 -2.01 5.06
N GLY A 53 13.37 -1.74 5.56
CA GLY A 53 14.13 -0.51 5.30
C GLY A 53 14.26 0.41 6.52
N GLY A 54 13.69 0.02 7.66
CA GLY A 54 13.87 0.70 8.94
C GLY A 54 15.27 0.50 9.57
N PRO A 55 15.47 1.00 10.80
CA PRO A 55 16.79 1.00 11.46
C PRO A 55 17.44 -0.39 11.53
N ILE A 56 16.70 -1.45 11.84
CA ILE A 56 17.29 -2.79 12.03
C ILE A 56 17.78 -3.36 10.69
N ASN A 57 16.98 -3.23 9.63
CA ASN A 57 17.40 -3.58 8.28
C ASN A 57 18.62 -2.76 7.85
N LYS A 58 18.65 -1.44 8.10
CA LYS A 58 19.79 -0.59 7.74
C LYS A 58 21.07 -1.00 8.44
N VAL A 59 21.02 -1.41 9.71
CA VAL A 59 22.21 -1.95 10.39
C VAL A 59 22.71 -3.22 9.70
N ALA A 60 21.84 -4.20 9.48
CA ALA A 60 22.22 -5.48 8.88
C ALA A 60 22.75 -5.33 7.45
N THR A 61 22.09 -4.51 6.63
CA THR A 61 22.51 -4.24 5.26
C THR A 61 23.80 -3.45 5.19
N LEU A 62 23.97 -2.42 6.03
CA LEU A 62 25.21 -1.64 6.08
C LEU A 62 26.39 -2.50 6.55
N PHE A 63 26.19 -3.36 7.55
CA PHE A 63 27.21 -4.31 8.00
C PHE A 63 27.75 -5.17 6.86
N ALA A 64 26.87 -5.71 6.01
CA ALA A 64 27.29 -6.46 4.82
C ALA A 64 27.90 -5.56 3.74
N GLN A 65 27.31 -4.41 3.44
CA GLN A 65 27.78 -3.46 2.42
C GLN A 65 29.21 -2.97 2.67
N THR A 66 29.53 -2.62 3.92
CA THR A 66 30.87 -2.13 4.28
C THR A 66 31.97 -3.18 4.11
N GLN A 67 31.59 -4.46 4.04
CA GLN A 67 32.50 -5.59 3.91
C GLN A 67 32.50 -6.20 2.50
N VAL A 68 31.81 -5.61 1.51
CA VAL A 68 31.71 -6.17 0.15
C VAL A 68 33.09 -6.45 -0.47
N ASN A 69 34.08 -5.60 -0.21
CA ASN A 69 35.43 -5.76 -0.76
C ASN A 69 36.24 -6.90 -0.12
N THR A 70 35.93 -7.29 1.12
CA THR A 70 36.71 -8.26 1.91
C THR A 70 35.96 -9.57 2.14
N GLN A 71 34.63 -9.51 2.29
CA GLN A 71 33.72 -10.61 2.61
C GLN A 71 32.44 -10.49 1.76
N PRO A 72 32.52 -10.59 0.41
CA PRO A 72 31.37 -10.42 -0.49
C PRO A 72 30.26 -11.46 -0.29
N TRP A 73 30.54 -12.57 0.41
CA TRP A 73 29.54 -13.57 0.76
C TRP A 73 28.48 -13.05 1.75
N LEU A 74 28.83 -12.10 2.62
CA LEU A 74 27.87 -11.44 3.52
C LEU A 74 26.79 -10.73 2.71
N MET A 75 27.22 -9.99 1.68
CA MET A 75 26.32 -9.30 0.78
C MET A 75 25.58 -10.24 -0.18
N GLY A 76 26.17 -11.41 -0.47
CA GLY A 76 25.52 -12.46 -1.25
C GLY A 76 24.23 -12.94 -0.61
N GLY A 77 24.27 -13.27 0.68
CA GLY A 77 23.07 -13.69 1.41
C GLY A 77 22.14 -12.53 1.77
N VAL A 78 22.65 -11.39 2.23
CA VAL A 78 21.82 -10.21 2.58
C VAL A 78 21.12 -9.65 1.35
N GLY A 79 21.76 -9.70 0.18
CA GLY A 79 21.17 -9.32 -1.10
C GLY A 79 19.98 -10.20 -1.51
N ILE A 80 19.96 -11.47 -1.09
CA ILE A 80 18.80 -12.35 -1.21
C ILE A 80 17.75 -11.96 -0.17
N ALA A 81 18.14 -11.81 1.09
CA ALA A 81 17.22 -11.52 2.19
C ALA A 81 16.38 -10.26 1.93
N ILE A 82 16.96 -9.19 1.38
CA ILE A 82 16.27 -7.90 1.16
C ILE A 82 15.12 -7.98 0.15
N CYS A 83 15.22 -8.84 -0.88
CA CYS A 83 14.18 -8.99 -1.89
C CYS A 83 13.13 -10.05 -1.55
N THR A 84 13.40 -10.95 -0.59
CA THR A 84 12.46 -12.02 -0.22
C THR A 84 11.13 -11.54 0.36
N PRO A 85 11.03 -10.47 1.20
CA PRO A 85 9.74 -9.97 1.66
C PRO A 85 8.80 -9.52 0.53
N PRO A 86 9.18 -8.56 -0.35
CA PRO A 86 8.29 -8.08 -1.39
C PRO A 86 7.99 -9.15 -2.47
N LEU A 87 8.97 -9.98 -2.85
CA LEU A 87 8.75 -11.09 -3.79
C LEU A 87 7.83 -12.15 -3.21
N GLY A 88 8.00 -12.48 -1.93
CA GLY A 88 7.16 -13.44 -1.24
C GLY A 88 5.73 -12.97 -1.07
N MET A 89 5.52 -11.68 -0.76
CA MET A 89 4.17 -11.10 -0.69
C MET A 89 3.50 -11.03 -2.07
N ALA A 90 4.24 -10.64 -3.11
CA ALA A 90 3.75 -10.70 -4.48
C ALA A 90 3.32 -12.13 -4.85
N LEU A 91 4.16 -13.12 -4.56
CA LEU A 91 3.85 -14.52 -4.80
C LEU A 91 2.64 -15.00 -3.98
N ALA A 92 2.52 -14.58 -2.72
CA ALA A 92 1.38 -14.92 -1.88
C ALA A 92 0.04 -14.44 -2.47
N THR A 93 0.03 -13.22 -3.02
CA THR A 93 -1.15 -12.65 -3.68
C THR A 93 -1.54 -13.38 -4.97
N LEU A 94 -0.56 -13.92 -5.69
CA LEU A 94 -0.77 -14.70 -6.90
C LEU A 94 -1.26 -16.12 -6.60
N LEU A 95 -0.71 -16.77 -5.56
CA LEU A 95 -1.03 -18.15 -5.20
C LEU A 95 -2.37 -18.30 -4.46
N SER A 96 -2.75 -17.34 -3.63
CA SER A 96 -3.98 -17.41 -2.84
C SER A 96 -4.74 -16.08 -2.85
N PRO A 97 -5.26 -15.64 -4.02
CA PRO A 97 -5.88 -14.32 -4.16
C PRO A 97 -7.05 -14.11 -3.20
N SER A 98 -7.81 -15.15 -2.86
CA SER A 98 -8.94 -15.08 -1.92
C SER A 98 -8.56 -14.69 -0.47
N LYS A 99 -7.27 -14.70 -0.12
CA LYS A 99 -6.77 -14.26 1.20
C LYS A 99 -6.31 -12.80 1.22
N PHE A 100 -6.39 -12.10 0.10
CA PHE A 100 -5.92 -10.72 -0.06
C PHE A 100 -7.02 -9.84 -0.63
N LYS A 101 -7.13 -8.61 -0.11
CA LYS A 101 -8.04 -7.57 -0.65
C LYS A 101 -7.57 -7.11 -2.03
N ARG A 102 -8.47 -6.50 -2.81
CA ARG A 102 -8.13 -5.93 -4.14
C ARG A 102 -6.93 -4.98 -4.09
N ASP A 103 -6.87 -4.09 -3.10
CA ASP A 103 -5.74 -3.16 -2.93
C ASP A 103 -4.42 -3.88 -2.63
N GLU A 104 -4.46 -4.95 -1.82
CA GLU A 104 -3.30 -5.78 -1.52
C GLU A 104 -2.83 -6.55 -2.76
N ARG A 105 -3.76 -6.99 -3.63
CA ARG A 105 -3.42 -7.67 -4.90
C ARG A 105 -2.74 -6.72 -5.89
N GLU A 106 -3.22 -5.47 -6.00
CA GLU A 106 -2.56 -4.45 -6.83
C GLU A 106 -1.20 -4.05 -6.25
N ALA A 107 -1.10 -3.89 -4.93
CA ALA A 107 0.18 -3.69 -4.24
C ALA A 107 1.13 -4.87 -4.49
N GLY A 108 0.62 -6.11 -4.62
CA GLY A 108 1.41 -7.30 -4.91
C GLY A 108 2.14 -7.25 -6.26
N LYS A 109 1.50 -6.69 -7.29
CA LYS A 109 2.14 -6.49 -8.60
C LYS A 109 3.31 -5.51 -8.49
N ALA A 110 3.10 -4.40 -7.77
CA ALA A 110 4.14 -3.41 -7.53
C ALA A 110 5.27 -3.97 -6.65
N ALA A 111 4.93 -4.76 -5.62
CA ALA A 111 5.87 -5.43 -4.73
C ALA A 111 6.77 -6.41 -5.50
N GLY A 112 6.24 -7.15 -6.48
CA GLY A 112 7.05 -8.04 -7.32
C GLY A 112 8.17 -7.29 -8.05
N ILE A 113 7.84 -6.14 -8.66
CA ILE A 113 8.82 -5.30 -9.37
C ILE A 113 9.84 -4.70 -8.39
N MET A 114 9.37 -4.17 -7.26
CA MET A 114 10.25 -3.62 -6.21
C MET A 114 11.21 -4.67 -5.66
N GLY A 115 10.72 -5.89 -5.42
CA GLY A 115 11.53 -7.01 -4.97
C GLY A 115 12.60 -7.41 -5.97
N MET A 116 12.29 -7.44 -7.27
CA MET A 116 13.29 -7.71 -8.31
C MET A 116 14.45 -6.72 -8.31
N ILE A 117 14.21 -5.46 -7.91
CA ILE A 117 15.22 -4.41 -7.83
C ILE A 117 15.88 -4.36 -6.43
N GLY A 118 15.41 -5.17 -5.48
CA GLY A 118 15.98 -5.21 -4.12
C GLY A 118 15.41 -4.16 -3.16
N ILE A 119 14.20 -3.67 -3.41
CA ILE A 119 13.49 -2.70 -2.58
C ILE A 119 12.53 -3.44 -1.64
N SER A 120 12.91 -3.56 -0.36
CA SER A 120 12.14 -4.30 0.67
C SER A 120 10.82 -3.64 1.04
N GLU A 121 10.70 -2.34 0.80
CA GLU A 121 9.58 -1.45 1.13
C GLU A 121 8.29 -1.88 0.42
N GLY A 122 8.39 -2.63 -0.68
CA GLY A 122 7.24 -3.21 -1.37
C GLY A 122 6.37 -4.13 -0.48
N ALA A 123 6.91 -4.60 0.65
CA ALA A 123 6.15 -5.39 1.63
C ALA A 123 5.41 -4.55 2.69
N ILE A 124 5.70 -3.24 2.81
CA ILE A 124 5.08 -2.36 3.81
C ILE A 124 3.54 -2.34 3.74
N PRO A 125 2.90 -2.23 2.56
CA PRO A 125 1.43 -2.19 2.49
C PRO A 125 0.77 -3.42 3.12
N PHE A 126 1.40 -4.58 3.01
CA PHE A 126 0.91 -5.84 3.58
C PHE A 126 1.11 -5.91 5.09
N ALA A 127 2.29 -5.50 5.57
CA ALA A 127 2.59 -5.48 6.99
C ALA A 127 1.77 -4.41 7.73
N ALA A 128 1.47 -3.28 7.09
CA ALA A 128 0.57 -2.27 7.64
C ALA A 128 -0.88 -2.79 7.75
N ALA A 129 -1.32 -3.61 6.80
CA ALA A 129 -2.65 -4.21 6.80
C ALA A 129 -2.81 -5.35 7.82
N ASP A 130 -1.79 -6.20 7.98
CA ASP A 130 -1.85 -7.38 8.85
C ASP A 130 -0.47 -7.73 9.47
N PRO A 131 0.04 -6.91 10.40
CA PRO A 131 1.43 -7.00 10.88
C PRO A 131 1.71 -8.32 11.62
N ALA A 132 0.74 -8.79 12.42
CA ALA A 132 0.90 -9.98 13.25
C ALA A 132 1.13 -11.26 12.43
N ARG A 133 0.69 -11.28 11.16
CA ARG A 133 0.79 -12.45 10.28
C ARG A 133 1.85 -12.27 9.21
N VAL A 134 2.07 -11.04 8.74
CA VAL A 134 3.05 -10.73 7.69
C VAL A 134 4.47 -10.66 8.24
N LEU A 135 4.70 -10.03 9.40
CA LEU A 135 6.05 -9.89 9.97
C LEU A 135 6.73 -11.25 10.23
N PRO A 136 6.08 -12.24 10.88
CA PRO A 136 6.70 -13.56 11.05
C PRO A 136 7.01 -14.26 9.72
N ALA A 137 6.16 -14.07 8.71
CA ALA A 137 6.33 -14.69 7.39
C ALA A 137 7.55 -14.13 6.65
N ILE A 138 7.68 -12.80 6.58
CA ILE A 138 8.80 -12.16 5.88
C ILE A 138 10.13 -12.40 6.59
N ILE A 139 10.14 -12.43 7.93
CA ILE A 139 11.33 -12.75 8.73
C ILE A 139 11.79 -14.18 8.46
N ALA A 140 10.87 -15.13 8.47
CA ALA A 140 11.17 -16.52 8.17
C ALA A 140 11.71 -16.70 6.74
N GLY A 141 11.12 -16.03 5.74
CA GLY A 141 11.64 -16.07 4.37
C GLY A 141 13.02 -15.41 4.22
N GLY A 142 13.25 -14.30 4.92
CA GLY A 142 14.57 -13.64 4.97
C GLY A 142 15.65 -14.55 5.56
N ILE A 143 15.34 -15.27 6.64
CA ILE A 143 16.21 -16.30 7.23
C ILE A 143 16.52 -17.39 6.20
N VAL A 144 15.49 -17.99 5.60
CA VAL A 144 15.64 -19.10 4.64
C VAL A 144 16.50 -18.68 3.45
N GLY A 145 16.19 -17.52 2.84
CA GLY A 145 16.93 -17.02 1.69
C GLY A 145 18.39 -16.72 2.02
N ASN A 146 18.65 -16.06 3.15
CA ASN A 146 20.01 -15.70 3.56
C ASN A 146 20.86 -16.95 3.88
N VAL A 147 20.31 -17.88 4.65
CA VAL A 147 21.00 -19.13 5.02
C VAL A 147 21.33 -19.94 3.77
N ILE A 148 20.40 -20.08 2.82
CA ILE A 148 20.68 -20.78 1.55
C ILE A 148 21.80 -20.06 0.78
N GLY A 149 21.76 -18.73 0.67
CA GLY A 149 22.83 -17.96 0.04
C GLY A 149 24.20 -18.22 0.66
N PHE A 150 24.27 -18.24 2.00
CA PHE A 150 25.51 -18.51 2.73
C PHE A 150 25.98 -19.95 2.58
N LEU A 151 25.08 -20.93 2.55
CA LEU A 151 25.43 -22.34 2.35
C LEU A 151 25.99 -22.58 0.94
N PHE A 152 25.42 -21.93 -0.07
CA PHE A 152 25.88 -22.00 -1.45
C PHE A 152 27.10 -21.12 -1.76
N GLN A 153 27.68 -20.43 -0.75
CA GLN A 153 28.82 -19.53 -0.91
C GLN A 153 28.62 -18.46 -1.99
N VAL A 154 27.42 -17.92 -2.07
CA VAL A 154 27.07 -16.89 -3.04
C VAL A 154 27.85 -15.61 -2.73
N LEU A 155 28.54 -15.05 -3.72
CA LEU A 155 29.32 -13.81 -3.55
C LEU A 155 28.64 -12.69 -4.32
N ASN A 156 28.42 -11.54 -3.68
CA ASN A 156 27.88 -10.36 -4.33
C ASN A 156 28.87 -9.21 -4.20
N HIS A 157 29.40 -8.76 -5.33
CA HIS A 157 30.39 -7.68 -5.42
C HIS A 157 29.77 -6.29 -5.45
N ALA A 158 28.44 -6.18 -5.46
CA ALA A 158 27.74 -4.90 -5.38
C ALA A 158 27.15 -4.69 -3.98
N PRO A 159 27.19 -3.45 -3.45
CA PRO A 159 26.55 -3.10 -2.17
C PRO A 159 25.01 -2.97 -2.31
N TRP A 160 24.39 -3.83 -3.11
CA TRP A 160 22.96 -3.81 -3.42
C TRP A 160 22.39 -5.23 -3.52
N GLY A 161 21.06 -5.41 -3.41
CA GLY A 161 20.39 -6.73 -3.44
C GLY A 161 19.37 -6.89 -4.57
N GLY A 162 18.55 -7.93 -4.52
CA GLY A 162 17.57 -8.22 -5.57
C GLY A 162 18.17 -8.86 -6.82
N TRP A 163 17.37 -9.05 -7.86
CA TRP A 163 17.82 -9.69 -9.10
C TRP A 163 18.59 -8.74 -10.01
N ILE A 164 18.52 -7.44 -9.78
CA ILE A 164 19.31 -6.43 -10.50
C ILE A 164 20.83 -6.66 -10.38
N VAL A 165 21.29 -7.26 -9.27
CA VAL A 165 22.72 -7.56 -9.05
C VAL A 165 23.17 -8.92 -9.59
N LEU A 166 22.27 -9.75 -10.14
CA LEU A 166 22.64 -11.06 -10.69
C LEU A 166 23.82 -11.05 -11.68
N PRO A 167 24.01 -10.02 -12.54
CA PRO A 167 25.16 -9.99 -13.45
C PRO A 167 26.52 -10.00 -12.73
N VAL A 168 26.60 -9.41 -11.54
CA VAL A 168 27.82 -9.23 -10.73
C VAL A 168 27.92 -10.20 -9.55
N VAL A 169 27.02 -11.18 -9.48
CA VAL A 169 27.01 -12.22 -8.44
C VAL A 169 27.74 -13.47 -8.93
N ASP A 170 28.65 -13.99 -8.11
CA ASP A 170 29.21 -15.34 -8.28
C ASP A 170 28.35 -16.36 -7.53
N GLY A 171 28.21 -17.57 -8.07
CA GLY A 171 27.26 -18.55 -7.52
C GLY A 171 25.80 -18.20 -7.84
N LYS A 172 25.53 -17.68 -9.03
CA LYS A 172 24.19 -17.23 -9.52
C LYS A 172 23.08 -18.23 -9.25
N LEU A 173 23.34 -19.53 -9.42
CA LEU A 173 22.36 -20.58 -9.13
C LEU A 173 21.96 -20.60 -7.66
N GLY A 174 22.93 -20.49 -6.74
CA GLY A 174 22.66 -20.37 -5.30
C GLY A 174 21.88 -19.11 -4.96
N TYR A 175 22.17 -17.99 -5.62
CA TYR A 175 21.44 -16.73 -5.42
C TYR A 175 19.98 -16.85 -5.84
N ILE A 176 19.73 -17.44 -7.02
CA ILE A 176 18.38 -17.65 -7.55
C ILE A 176 17.62 -18.65 -6.67
N LEU A 177 18.23 -19.78 -6.31
CA LEU A 177 17.62 -20.79 -5.44
C LEU A 177 17.28 -20.22 -4.07
N GLY A 178 18.20 -19.47 -3.44
CA GLY A 178 17.96 -18.81 -2.17
C GLY A 178 16.83 -17.79 -2.26
N THR A 179 16.78 -16.99 -3.33
CA THR A 179 15.69 -16.02 -3.52
C THR A 179 14.35 -16.70 -3.70
N ILE A 180 14.27 -17.74 -4.53
CA ILE A 180 13.04 -18.49 -4.76
C ILE A 180 12.59 -19.19 -3.47
N ALA A 181 13.50 -19.85 -2.76
CA ALA A 181 13.18 -20.55 -1.52
C ALA A 181 12.73 -19.58 -0.41
N GLY A 182 13.40 -18.44 -0.26
CA GLY A 182 13.00 -17.41 0.70
C GLY A 182 11.65 -16.77 0.36
N ALA A 183 11.41 -16.44 -0.92
CA ALA A 183 10.13 -15.91 -1.38
C ALA A 183 8.99 -16.93 -1.22
N LEU A 184 9.23 -18.22 -1.53
CA LEU A 184 8.29 -19.30 -1.30
C LEU A 184 7.99 -19.49 0.19
N ALA A 185 9.00 -19.46 1.06
CA ALA A 185 8.81 -19.56 2.50
C ALA A 185 7.94 -18.40 3.03
N THR A 186 8.25 -17.16 2.63
CA THR A 186 7.40 -15.98 2.93
C THR A 186 5.97 -16.22 2.46
N ALA A 187 5.79 -16.64 1.20
CA ALA A 187 4.46 -16.81 0.60
C ALA A 187 3.64 -17.88 1.32
N LEU A 188 4.22 -19.06 1.55
CA LEU A 188 3.55 -20.19 2.19
C LEU A 188 3.19 -19.87 3.64
N ILE A 189 4.08 -19.24 4.39
CA ILE A 189 3.81 -18.85 5.79
C ILE A 189 2.74 -17.76 5.83
N ALA A 190 2.83 -16.74 4.98
CA ALA A 190 1.81 -15.69 4.90
C ALA A 190 0.43 -16.26 4.53
N ILE A 191 0.37 -17.17 3.56
CA ILE A 191 -0.86 -17.87 3.15
C ILE A 191 -1.39 -18.72 4.30
N ALA A 192 -0.53 -19.46 5.00
CA ALA A 192 -0.95 -20.31 6.11
C ALA A 192 -1.52 -19.49 7.27
N LEU A 193 -0.90 -18.36 7.59
CA LEU A 193 -1.32 -17.51 8.71
C LEU A 193 -2.55 -16.65 8.38
N LYS A 194 -2.66 -16.11 7.15
CA LYS A 194 -3.80 -15.26 6.76
C LYS A 194 -5.09 -16.07 6.62
N LYS A 195 -6.18 -15.50 7.14
CA LYS A 195 -7.53 -16.03 6.97
C LYS A 195 -8.08 -15.62 5.60
N THR A 196 -9.00 -16.43 5.07
CA THR A 196 -9.73 -16.07 3.84
C THR A 196 -10.46 -14.75 4.07
N VAL A 197 -10.25 -13.81 3.17
CA VAL A 197 -10.97 -12.55 3.21
C VAL A 197 -12.34 -12.85 2.60
N HIS A 198 -13.37 -12.87 3.44
CA HIS A 198 -14.72 -12.69 2.92
C HIS A 198 -14.79 -11.23 2.47
N GLU A 199 -14.55 -11.02 1.19
CA GLU A 199 -14.94 -9.79 0.52
C GLU A 199 -16.44 -9.66 0.81
N GLN A 200 -16.82 -8.75 1.72
CA GLN A 200 -18.15 -8.17 1.59
C GLN A 200 -18.11 -7.50 0.23
N ASP A 201 -18.65 -8.17 -0.78
CA ASP A 201 -18.89 -7.71 -2.15
C ASP A 201 -19.85 -6.51 -2.19
N ASN A 202 -19.76 -5.59 -1.23
CA ASN A 202 -20.64 -4.44 -1.10
C ASN A 202 -20.20 -3.24 -1.94
N GLU A 203 -19.12 -3.33 -2.72
CA GLU A 203 -18.68 -2.20 -3.56
C GLU A 203 -18.71 -2.49 -5.07
N GLN A 204 -18.57 -3.74 -5.51
CA GLN A 204 -18.59 -4.06 -6.95
C GLN A 204 -19.90 -4.69 -7.42
N GLY A 205 -20.54 -5.56 -6.62
CA GLY A 205 -21.87 -6.10 -6.92
C GLY A 205 -23.02 -5.09 -6.78
N GLN A 206 -22.84 -4.06 -5.94
CA GLN A 206 -23.83 -2.98 -5.75
C GLN A 206 -23.71 -1.84 -6.77
N SER A 207 -22.59 -1.75 -7.50
CA SER A 207 -22.34 -0.65 -8.45
C SER A 207 -23.32 -0.63 -9.64
N LEU A 208 -23.87 -1.78 -10.01
CA LEU A 208 -24.91 -1.93 -11.04
C LEU A 208 -26.33 -1.75 -10.49
N ALA A 209 -26.54 -1.92 -9.18
CA ALA A 209 -27.87 -1.78 -8.57
C ALA A 209 -28.22 -0.33 -8.22
N PHE A 210 -27.20 0.52 -7.97
CA PHE A 210 -27.37 1.88 -7.44
C PHE A 210 -26.70 2.93 -8.33
N SER A 211 -26.84 2.83 -9.66
CA SER A 211 -26.19 3.80 -10.57
C SER A 211 -26.98 5.09 -10.73
N SER A 212 -26.26 6.21 -10.88
CA SER A 212 -26.82 7.49 -11.32
C SER A 212 -27.57 7.35 -12.64
N VAL A 213 -28.73 8.01 -12.74
CA VAL A 213 -29.57 8.00 -13.94
C VAL A 213 -28.86 8.73 -15.07
N ILE A 214 -28.79 8.10 -16.25
CA ILE A 214 -28.18 8.70 -17.45
C ILE A 214 -29.23 9.48 -18.26
N GLY A 215 -30.46 8.98 -18.31
CA GLY A 215 -31.56 9.60 -19.06
C GLY A 215 -31.90 11.01 -18.57
N GLU A 216 -32.42 11.85 -19.47
CA GLU A 216 -32.89 13.20 -19.15
C GLU A 216 -34.28 13.17 -18.51
N GLY A 217 -34.49 14.00 -17.49
CA GLY A 217 -35.78 14.20 -16.85
C GLY A 217 -36.32 12.92 -16.21
N GLN A 218 -35.46 12.10 -15.62
CA GLN A 218 -35.84 10.83 -14.98
C GLN A 218 -35.50 10.76 -13.49
N ALA A 219 -34.65 11.67 -13.00
CA ALA A 219 -34.24 11.73 -11.60
C ALA A 219 -35.16 12.64 -10.77
N ASP A 220 -35.41 12.23 -9.53
CA ASP A 220 -36.12 13.02 -8.52
C ASP A 220 -35.17 13.98 -7.79
N ILE A 221 -33.90 13.59 -7.69
CA ILE A 221 -32.83 14.34 -7.01
C ILE A 221 -31.65 14.49 -7.97
N LEU A 222 -31.04 15.67 -7.95
CA LEU A 222 -29.81 15.95 -8.68
C LEU A 222 -28.67 16.10 -7.69
N ALA A 223 -27.45 15.78 -8.09
CA ALA A 223 -26.27 16.11 -7.32
C ALA A 223 -25.12 16.55 -8.22
N VAL A 224 -24.34 17.52 -7.76
CA VAL A 224 -23.08 17.93 -8.38
C VAL A 224 -21.97 17.70 -7.36
N THR A 225 -20.95 16.92 -7.74
CA THR A 225 -19.80 16.63 -6.86
C THR A 225 -18.53 17.26 -7.42
N SER A 226 -17.73 17.92 -6.58
CA SER A 226 -16.52 18.61 -7.05
C SER A 226 -15.44 18.75 -5.96
N CYS A 227 -14.23 18.23 -6.19
CA CYS A 227 -13.11 18.30 -5.23
C CYS A 227 -11.82 18.72 -5.96
N PRO A 228 -10.96 19.59 -5.37
CA PRO A 228 -9.68 19.98 -6.00
C PRO A 228 -8.66 18.84 -5.98
N SER A 229 -8.75 17.93 -5.01
CA SER A 229 -7.74 16.92 -4.70
C SER A 229 -8.03 15.59 -5.40
N GLY A 230 -7.85 15.57 -6.71
CA GLY A 230 -7.92 14.35 -7.52
C GLY A 230 -9.32 13.74 -7.66
N VAL A 231 -9.38 12.52 -8.22
CA VAL A 231 -10.65 11.84 -8.54
C VAL A 231 -11.36 11.24 -7.31
N ALA A 232 -10.63 10.90 -6.24
CA ALA A 232 -11.16 10.04 -5.17
C ALA A 232 -12.39 10.63 -4.45
N HIS A 233 -12.30 11.83 -3.88
CA HIS A 233 -13.42 12.40 -3.10
C HIS A 233 -14.64 12.74 -3.98
N THR A 234 -14.42 13.22 -5.21
CA THR A 234 -15.51 13.49 -6.16
C THR A 234 -16.32 12.22 -6.44
N PHE A 235 -15.64 11.11 -6.77
CA PHE A 235 -16.31 9.84 -7.05
C PHE A 235 -16.90 9.19 -5.79
N LEU A 236 -16.23 9.29 -4.65
CA LEU A 236 -16.71 8.72 -3.40
C LEU A 236 -17.98 9.43 -2.90
N ALA A 237 -18.03 10.76 -3.00
CA ALA A 237 -19.23 11.53 -2.70
C ALA A 237 -20.39 11.15 -3.64
N ALA A 238 -20.11 11.03 -4.95
CA ALA A 238 -21.11 10.62 -5.92
C ALA A 238 -21.69 9.23 -5.61
N LYS A 239 -20.82 8.26 -5.32
CA LYS A 239 -21.24 6.89 -4.97
C LYS A 239 -22.01 6.82 -3.65
N SER A 240 -21.62 7.64 -2.67
CA SER A 240 -22.32 7.71 -1.38
C SER A 240 -23.75 8.23 -1.55
N LEU A 241 -23.94 9.27 -2.36
CA LEU A 241 -25.24 9.83 -2.71
C LEU A 241 -26.09 8.87 -3.54
N GLU A 242 -25.49 8.20 -4.53
CA GLU A 242 -26.12 7.15 -5.34
C GLU A 242 -26.66 5.99 -4.47
N LYS A 243 -25.83 5.50 -3.54
CA LYS A 243 -26.19 4.45 -2.59
C LYS A 243 -27.33 4.90 -1.67
N ALA A 244 -27.22 6.10 -1.10
CA ALA A 244 -28.26 6.66 -0.22
C ALA A 244 -29.59 6.83 -0.95
N ALA A 245 -29.56 7.29 -2.20
CA ALA A 245 -30.75 7.44 -3.03
C ALA A 245 -31.46 6.12 -3.31
N CYS A 246 -30.71 5.06 -3.65
CA CYS A 246 -31.37 3.79 -3.86
C CYS A 246 -31.90 3.18 -2.56
N LEU A 247 -31.18 3.30 -1.45
CA LEU A 247 -31.69 2.88 -0.13
C LEU A 247 -32.97 3.63 0.27
N ALA A 248 -33.11 4.89 -0.15
CA ALA A 248 -34.31 5.70 0.05
C ALA A 248 -35.39 5.48 -1.05
N GLY A 249 -35.13 4.65 -2.06
CA GLY A 249 -36.05 4.38 -3.16
C GLY A 249 -36.28 5.58 -4.11
N VAL A 250 -35.33 6.53 -4.18
CA VAL A 250 -35.42 7.73 -5.02
C VAL A 250 -34.43 7.68 -6.17
N LYS A 251 -34.82 8.21 -7.33
CA LYS A 251 -33.92 8.27 -8.50
C LYS A 251 -33.01 9.48 -8.40
N ILE A 252 -31.71 9.27 -8.49
CA ILE A 252 -30.71 10.35 -8.46
C ILE A 252 -29.91 10.43 -9.76
N LYS A 253 -29.60 11.66 -10.19
CA LYS A 253 -28.62 11.92 -11.24
C LYS A 253 -27.49 12.77 -10.69
N VAL A 254 -26.29 12.21 -10.70
CA VAL A 254 -25.06 12.83 -10.21
C VAL A 254 -24.17 13.26 -11.37
N GLU A 255 -23.84 14.55 -11.42
CA GLU A 255 -22.83 15.17 -12.27
C GLU A 255 -21.51 15.24 -11.48
N THR A 256 -20.44 14.61 -11.97
CA THR A 256 -19.12 14.71 -11.32
C THR A 256 -18.26 15.72 -12.06
N GLN A 257 -17.70 16.69 -11.34
CA GLN A 257 -16.78 17.69 -11.86
C GLN A 257 -15.40 17.44 -11.22
N GLY A 258 -14.48 16.82 -11.95
CA GLY A 258 -13.15 16.49 -11.44
C GLY A 258 -12.04 16.78 -12.45
N ALA A 259 -10.85 16.26 -12.18
CA ALA A 259 -9.70 16.37 -13.09
C ALA A 259 -9.98 15.81 -14.49
N ASN A 260 -10.87 14.80 -14.58
CA ASN A 260 -11.29 14.19 -15.85
C ASN A 260 -12.40 14.97 -16.58
N GLY A 261 -12.72 16.18 -16.14
CA GLY A 261 -13.80 16.99 -16.70
C GLY A 261 -15.17 16.71 -16.06
N ILE A 262 -16.23 17.04 -16.78
CA ILE A 262 -17.63 16.88 -16.35
C ILE A 262 -18.18 15.57 -16.91
N ILE A 263 -18.69 14.70 -16.05
CA ILE A 263 -19.28 13.40 -16.43
C ILE A 263 -20.74 13.37 -15.98
N ASN A 264 -21.60 12.77 -16.81
CA ASN A 264 -23.07 12.68 -16.63
C ASN A 264 -23.72 14.05 -16.35
N ARG A 265 -23.46 14.99 -17.26
CA ARG A 265 -23.92 16.38 -17.16
C ARG A 265 -25.44 16.46 -16.99
N ILE A 266 -25.87 17.26 -16.03
CA ILE A 266 -27.27 17.56 -15.75
C ILE A 266 -27.80 18.57 -16.77
N THR A 267 -28.95 18.24 -17.35
CA THR A 267 -29.60 19.04 -18.39
C THR A 267 -30.72 19.93 -17.84
N ALA A 268 -31.21 20.88 -18.63
CA ALA A 268 -32.34 21.72 -18.22
C ALA A 268 -33.61 20.92 -17.91
N LYS A 269 -33.85 19.81 -18.63
CA LYS A 269 -35.00 18.91 -18.38
C LYS A 269 -34.88 18.17 -17.05
N ASP A 270 -33.66 17.81 -16.66
CA ASP A 270 -33.38 17.22 -15.34
C ASP A 270 -33.76 18.22 -14.23
N VAL A 271 -33.33 19.47 -14.37
CA VAL A 271 -33.59 20.55 -13.39
C VAL A 271 -35.09 20.87 -13.27
N GLN A 272 -35.84 20.85 -14.38
CA GLN A 272 -37.28 21.12 -14.36
C GLN A 272 -38.09 20.06 -13.60
N ARG A 273 -37.65 18.80 -13.61
CA ARG A 273 -38.37 17.69 -12.97
C ARG A 273 -37.93 17.45 -11.52
N ALA A 274 -36.65 17.65 -11.24
CA ALA A 274 -36.10 17.31 -9.94
C ALA A 274 -36.68 18.19 -8.82
N LYS A 275 -36.75 17.62 -7.62
CA LYS A 275 -37.28 18.29 -6.43
C LYS A 275 -36.21 19.07 -5.67
N LEU A 276 -34.97 18.57 -5.72
CA LEU A 276 -33.82 19.21 -5.08
C LEU A 276 -32.53 18.91 -5.85
N VAL A 277 -31.53 19.77 -5.66
CA VAL A 277 -30.15 19.53 -6.09
C VAL A 277 -29.20 19.61 -4.90
N ILE A 278 -28.26 18.66 -4.82
CA ILE A 278 -27.20 18.60 -3.80
C ILE A 278 -25.90 19.07 -4.44
N PHE A 279 -25.35 20.16 -3.93
CA PHE A 279 -24.01 20.61 -4.25
C PHE A 279 -23.07 20.06 -3.18
N ALA A 280 -22.28 19.05 -3.55
CA ALA A 280 -21.30 18.41 -2.68
C ALA A 280 -19.90 18.79 -3.17
N HIS A 281 -19.36 19.91 -2.70
CA HIS A 281 -18.14 20.48 -3.30
C HIS A 281 -17.16 21.07 -2.28
N ASP A 282 -15.88 20.98 -2.63
CA ASP A 282 -14.77 21.67 -1.95
C ASP A 282 -14.08 22.69 -2.88
N VAL A 283 -14.60 22.85 -4.10
CA VAL A 283 -14.23 23.86 -5.10
C VAL A 283 -15.46 24.30 -5.87
N ALA A 284 -15.45 25.55 -6.32
CA ALA A 284 -16.58 26.16 -7.01
C ALA A 284 -17.12 25.27 -8.15
N ILE A 285 -18.44 25.02 -8.08
CA ILE A 285 -19.18 24.30 -9.11
C ILE A 285 -19.23 25.14 -10.38
N LYS A 286 -19.01 24.50 -11.53
CA LYS A 286 -19.12 25.13 -12.85
C LYS A 286 -20.59 25.32 -13.24
N GLU A 287 -20.91 26.53 -13.68
CA GLU A 287 -22.23 26.92 -14.20
C GLU A 287 -23.38 26.68 -13.20
N PRO A 288 -23.29 27.18 -11.95
CA PRO A 288 -24.31 26.97 -10.91
C PRO A 288 -25.62 27.70 -11.25
N GLU A 289 -25.56 28.69 -12.13
CA GLU A 289 -26.69 29.47 -12.66
C GLU A 289 -27.84 28.58 -13.19
N ARG A 290 -27.51 27.37 -13.68
CA ARG A 290 -28.46 26.37 -14.18
C ARG A 290 -29.50 25.92 -13.15
N PHE A 291 -29.21 26.11 -11.86
CA PHE A 291 -29.99 25.58 -10.74
C PHE A 291 -30.76 26.66 -9.96
N LYS A 292 -30.86 27.89 -10.49
CA LYS A 292 -31.50 29.04 -9.78
C LYS A 292 -32.94 28.81 -9.33
N HIS A 293 -33.68 27.92 -9.99
CA HIS A 293 -35.11 27.71 -9.76
C HIS A 293 -35.46 26.42 -9.01
N ILE A 294 -34.43 25.69 -8.52
CA ILE A 294 -34.60 24.45 -7.75
C ILE A 294 -34.00 24.62 -6.35
N LYS A 295 -34.54 23.90 -5.36
CA LYS A 295 -34.00 23.92 -4.00
C LYS A 295 -32.59 23.31 -3.98
N VAL A 296 -31.62 24.08 -3.49
CA VAL A 296 -30.21 23.67 -3.38
C VAL A 296 -29.87 23.30 -1.94
N ILE A 297 -29.21 22.16 -1.74
CA ILE A 297 -28.52 21.79 -0.50
C ILE A 297 -27.02 21.88 -0.79
N ASP A 298 -26.31 22.78 -0.12
CA ASP A 298 -24.88 23.02 -0.34
C ASP A 298 -24.07 22.48 0.85
N VAL A 299 -23.17 21.54 0.57
CA VAL A 299 -22.36 20.80 1.54
C VAL A 299 -20.97 20.49 0.98
N THR A 300 -20.05 20.11 1.86
CA THR A 300 -18.71 19.64 1.46
C THR A 300 -18.76 18.23 0.87
N THR A 301 -17.73 17.84 0.10
CA THR A 301 -17.66 16.45 -0.40
C THR A 301 -17.56 15.46 0.76
N LYS A 302 -16.83 15.83 1.82
CA LYS A 302 -16.68 15.05 3.04
C LYS A 302 -18.02 14.80 3.73
N ASP A 303 -18.86 15.83 3.83
CA ASP A 303 -20.18 15.70 4.42
C ASP A 303 -21.10 14.81 3.56
N ALA A 304 -21.02 14.93 2.24
CA ALA A 304 -21.73 14.03 1.32
C ALA A 304 -21.28 12.56 1.43
N ILE A 305 -20.01 12.30 1.74
CA ILE A 305 -19.50 10.94 1.96
C ILE A 305 -20.05 10.34 3.27
N LEU A 306 -20.06 11.12 4.34
CA LEU A 306 -20.39 10.64 5.68
C LEU A 306 -21.91 10.63 5.95
N ASN A 307 -22.64 11.61 5.43
CA ASN A 307 -24.03 11.91 5.78
C ASN A 307 -25.00 11.83 4.60
N ALA A 308 -24.64 11.12 3.51
CA ALA A 308 -25.46 10.97 2.31
C ALA A 308 -26.93 10.62 2.58
N ALA A 309 -27.18 9.72 3.54
CA ALA A 309 -28.53 9.28 3.88
C ALA A 309 -29.44 10.42 4.39
N ALA A 310 -28.88 11.42 5.08
CA ALA A 310 -29.63 12.59 5.53
C ALA A 310 -29.89 13.58 4.39
N LEU A 311 -28.92 13.73 3.47
CA LEU A 311 -29.00 14.68 2.35
C LEU A 311 -30.04 14.28 1.29
N VAL A 312 -30.27 12.98 1.16
CA VAL A 312 -31.19 12.42 0.16
C VAL A 312 -32.64 12.33 0.67
N GLN A 313 -32.90 12.67 1.94
CA GLN A 313 -34.26 12.70 2.48
C GLN A 313 -35.05 13.89 1.92
N ILE A 314 -36.03 13.58 1.07
CA ILE A 314 -37.07 14.53 0.69
C ILE A 314 -38.00 14.66 1.91
N LYS A 315 -37.89 15.75 2.68
CA LYS A 315 -38.93 16.11 3.65
C LYS A 315 -40.26 16.21 2.88
N ARG A 316 -41.18 15.28 3.16
CA ARG A 316 -42.54 15.28 2.61
C ARG A 316 -43.30 16.50 3.07
#